data_AF-A0A1Q9TJU2-F1
#
_entry.id   AF-A0A1Q9TJU2-F1
#
_cell.length_a   1.000
_cell.length_b   1.000
_cell.length_c   1.000
_cell.angle_alpha   90.00
_cell.angle_beta   90.00
_cell.angle_gamma   90.00
#
_symmetry.space_group_name_H-M   'P 1'
#
loop_
_entity.id
_entity.type
_entity.pdbx_description
1 polymer ?
#
loop_
_entity_poly.entity_id
_entity_poly.type
_entity_poly.pdbx_seq_one_letter_code
_entity_poly.pdbx_strand_id
1 'polypeptide(L)'
;MSAEAEGRAAAERFREEQHLGVQPLGDLVAIIEQATGIDVAVLDADRDEHGLTMRDPQRDAVFIGVARTRHPMRQRSTLAHELGHVLFGDVTGGAAGTWSDRSPEEIRADAFARHLLIPAEGLRAFLGEQRGLLTQSVLSDVVQRFLVSPAIATIALGQAGYIDATKQEWMALTAPRLATRFGWSDQYRALQDESDQRRAPQRLLARAISAYAEGVLSVQAIATLRGITRQEAEAELREAGVVPAERPVAWTDSTELPEPDVDLAALDEALDEPDHDTDSPDVTTRGNG
;
A
#
# COMPACT_ATOMS: atom_id res chain seq x y z
N MET A 1 28.15 -19.39 -3.06
CA MET A 1 28.10 -18.23 -2.15
C MET A 1 27.11 -18.58 -1.05
N SER A 2 27.21 -18.09 0.18
CA SER A 2 26.16 -18.37 1.18
C SER A 2 24.94 -17.48 0.92
N ALA A 3 23.74 -17.90 1.33
CA ALA A 3 22.52 -17.09 1.21
C ALA A 3 22.68 -15.68 1.80
N GLU A 4 23.35 -15.58 2.96
CA GLU A 4 23.73 -14.32 3.60
C GLU A 4 24.60 -13.43 2.68
N ALA A 5 25.62 -14.01 2.04
CA ALA A 5 26.51 -13.27 1.14
C ALA A 5 25.81 -12.90 -0.18
N GLU A 6 24.89 -13.75 -0.68
CA GLU A 6 24.05 -13.45 -1.84
C GLU A 6 23.12 -12.26 -1.58
N GLY A 7 22.43 -12.26 -0.44
CA GLY A 7 21.54 -11.17 -0.04
C GLY A 7 22.30 -9.86 0.13
N ARG A 8 23.46 -9.90 0.80
CA ARG A 8 24.36 -8.74 0.91
C ARG A 8 24.77 -8.21 -0.46
N ALA A 9 25.27 -9.07 -1.35
CA ALA A 9 25.75 -8.66 -2.67
C ALA A 9 24.62 -8.09 -3.54
N ALA A 10 23.40 -8.63 -3.45
CA ALA A 10 22.25 -8.09 -4.14
C ALA A 10 21.81 -6.73 -3.61
N ALA A 11 21.87 -6.51 -2.30
CA ALA A 11 21.58 -5.19 -1.72
C ALA A 11 22.61 -4.14 -2.15
N GLU A 12 23.90 -4.50 -2.17
CA GLU A 12 24.98 -3.63 -2.65
C GLU A 12 24.77 -3.27 -4.13
N ARG A 13 24.49 -4.26 -5.00
CA ARG A 13 24.16 -4.02 -6.42
C ARG A 13 22.91 -3.16 -6.59
N PHE A 14 21.83 -3.43 -5.87
CA PHE A 14 20.61 -2.64 -5.96
C PHE A 14 20.87 -1.17 -5.59
N ARG A 15 21.65 -0.90 -4.54
CA ARG A 15 22.03 0.47 -4.18
C ARG A 15 22.88 1.15 -5.25
N GLU A 16 23.77 0.41 -5.90
CA GLU A 16 24.61 0.91 -6.99
C GLU A 16 23.79 1.25 -8.24
N GLU A 17 23.01 0.29 -8.75
CA GLU A 17 22.17 0.43 -9.95
C GLU A 17 21.14 1.56 -9.81
N GLN A 18 20.59 1.72 -8.60
CA GLN A 18 19.60 2.76 -8.29
C GLN A 18 20.22 4.06 -7.78
N HIS A 19 21.56 4.17 -7.79
CA HIS A 19 22.31 5.37 -7.37
C HIS A 19 21.94 5.88 -5.96
N LEU A 20 21.63 4.96 -5.04
CA LEU A 20 21.18 5.28 -3.67
C LEU A 20 22.34 5.68 -2.74
N GLY A 21 23.59 5.54 -3.21
CA GLY A 21 24.80 5.80 -2.43
C GLY A 21 24.83 4.99 -1.14
N VAL A 22 25.33 5.57 -0.06
CA VAL A 22 25.47 4.90 1.27
C VAL A 22 24.66 5.56 2.39
N GLN A 23 23.87 6.58 2.05
CA GLN A 23 23.05 7.32 3.00
C GLN A 23 21.75 6.56 3.34
N PRO A 24 21.11 6.89 4.49
CA PRO A 24 19.80 6.35 4.83
C PRO A 24 18.76 6.54 3.72
N LEU A 25 17.91 5.54 3.52
CA LEU A 25 16.82 5.62 2.56
C LEU A 25 15.62 6.35 3.18
N GLY A 26 15.03 7.29 2.43
CA GLY A 26 13.82 8.02 2.83
C GLY A 26 12.57 7.15 2.66
N ASP A 27 11.65 7.61 1.80
CA ASP A 27 10.42 6.90 1.45
C ASP A 27 10.74 5.63 0.65
N LEU A 28 10.78 4.50 1.36
CA LEU A 28 11.12 3.21 0.78
C LEU A 28 10.05 2.72 -0.20
N VAL A 29 8.78 3.08 0.01
CA VAL A 29 7.69 2.76 -0.91
C VAL A 29 7.95 3.42 -2.25
N ALA A 30 8.19 4.74 -2.26
CA ALA A 30 8.49 5.47 -3.49
C ALA A 30 9.77 4.96 -4.18
N ILE A 31 10.82 4.66 -3.40
CA ILE A 31 12.07 4.10 -3.95
C ILE A 31 11.81 2.77 -4.66
N ILE A 32 11.06 1.85 -4.04
CA ILE A 32 10.73 0.56 -4.66
C ILE A 32 9.93 0.77 -5.94
N GLU A 33 8.85 1.55 -5.89
CA GLU A 33 7.98 1.80 -7.05
C GLU A 33 8.75 2.43 -8.22
N GLN A 34 9.64 3.39 -7.95
CA GLN A 34 10.43 4.07 -8.99
C GLN A 34 11.54 3.20 -9.56
N ALA A 35 12.26 2.45 -8.71
CA ALA A 35 13.38 1.61 -9.12
C ALA A 35 12.96 0.38 -9.93
N THR A 36 11.81 -0.19 -9.58
CA THR A 36 11.39 -1.53 -10.06
C THR A 36 10.11 -1.50 -10.88
N GLY A 37 9.29 -0.45 -10.74
CA GLY A 37 7.94 -0.42 -11.31
C GLY A 37 6.93 -1.34 -10.62
N ILE A 38 7.31 -2.01 -9.54
CA ILE A 38 6.43 -2.83 -8.69
C ILE A 38 5.46 -1.92 -7.94
N ASP A 39 4.18 -2.25 -7.96
CA ASP A 39 3.17 -1.51 -7.21
C ASP A 39 3.25 -1.90 -5.72
N VAL A 40 3.35 -0.89 -4.84
CA VAL A 40 3.52 -1.11 -3.39
C VAL A 40 2.35 -0.50 -2.63
N ALA A 41 1.72 -1.29 -1.75
CA ALA A 41 0.57 -0.85 -0.96
C ALA A 41 0.79 -1.02 0.55
N VAL A 42 0.32 -0.04 1.32
CA VAL A 42 0.17 -0.16 2.78
C VAL A 42 -1.32 -0.36 3.09
N LEU A 43 -1.64 -1.52 3.66
CA LEU A 43 -3.01 -2.03 3.78
C LEU A 43 -3.40 -2.27 5.24
N ASP A 44 -4.70 -2.37 5.48
CA ASP A 44 -5.20 -2.97 6.72
C ASP A 44 -5.00 -4.49 6.61
N ALA A 45 -4.32 -5.09 7.57
CA ALA A 45 -4.09 -6.53 7.61
C ALA A 45 -4.30 -7.04 9.04
N ASP A 46 -4.67 -8.32 9.16
CA ASP A 46 -4.78 -8.98 10.45
C ASP A 46 -3.41 -9.15 11.10
N ARG A 47 -3.38 -9.26 12.43
CA ARG A 47 -2.17 -9.11 13.25
C ARG A 47 -1.00 -10.03 12.88
N ASP A 48 -1.24 -11.12 12.17
CA ASP A 48 -0.26 -12.16 11.86
C ASP A 48 0.34 -12.06 10.44
N GLU A 49 -0.19 -11.16 9.59
CA GLU A 49 0.38 -10.87 8.26
C GLU A 49 1.23 -9.59 8.33
N HIS A 50 2.51 -9.68 8.00
CA HIS A 50 3.44 -8.55 8.13
C HIS A 50 3.81 -7.95 6.78
N GLY A 51 3.93 -8.80 5.77
CA GLY A 51 4.18 -8.47 4.38
C GLY A 51 3.64 -9.59 3.50
N LEU A 52 3.25 -9.23 2.28
CA LEU A 52 2.82 -10.17 1.25
C LEU A 52 3.35 -9.69 -0.09
N THR A 53 4.08 -10.55 -0.78
CA THR A 53 4.38 -10.40 -2.19
C THR A 53 3.43 -11.26 -3.01
N MET A 54 2.75 -10.66 -3.98
CA MET A 54 1.85 -11.35 -4.89
C MET A 54 2.25 -11.10 -6.35
N ARG A 55 2.24 -12.14 -7.17
CA ARG A 55 2.41 -12.05 -8.62
C ARG A 55 1.11 -12.41 -9.31
N ASP A 56 0.60 -11.53 -10.16
CA ASP A 56 -0.50 -11.82 -11.09
C ASP A 56 0.09 -12.51 -12.34
N PRO A 57 -0.12 -13.83 -12.52
CA PRO A 57 0.44 -14.57 -13.64
C PRO A 57 -0.20 -14.20 -14.99
N GLN A 58 -1.40 -13.62 -15.00
CA GLN A 58 -2.08 -13.23 -16.23
C GLN A 58 -1.58 -11.89 -16.77
N ARG A 59 -1.16 -11.00 -15.87
CA ARG A 59 -0.71 -9.64 -16.21
C ARG A 59 0.80 -9.44 -16.09
N ASP A 60 1.50 -10.48 -15.64
CA ASP A 60 2.92 -10.45 -15.23
C ASP A 60 3.24 -9.27 -14.29
N ALA A 61 2.29 -8.94 -13.42
CA ALA A 61 2.38 -7.82 -12.49
C ALA A 61 2.78 -8.33 -11.11
N VAL A 62 3.74 -7.67 -10.46
CA VAL A 62 4.15 -7.95 -9.08
C VAL A 62 3.66 -6.84 -8.17
N PHE A 63 3.13 -7.23 -7.01
CA PHE A 63 2.62 -6.34 -5.98
C PHE A 63 3.30 -6.67 -4.65
N ILE A 64 3.71 -5.64 -3.92
CA ILE A 64 4.16 -5.77 -2.53
C ILE A 64 3.12 -5.08 -1.63
N GLY A 65 2.47 -5.87 -0.78
CA GLY A 65 1.59 -5.36 0.27
C GLY A 65 2.29 -5.46 1.63
N VAL A 66 2.18 -4.41 2.44
CA VAL A 66 2.57 -4.46 3.85
C VAL A 66 1.47 -3.92 4.73
N ALA A 67 1.38 -4.43 5.96
CA ALA A 67 0.42 -3.95 6.93
C ALA A 67 0.78 -2.53 7.39
N ARG A 68 -0.22 -1.65 7.53
CA ARG A 68 -0.08 -0.43 8.35
C ARG A 68 0.27 -0.84 9.78
N THR A 69 1.13 -0.08 10.44
CA THR A 69 1.57 -0.44 11.79
C THR A 69 2.12 0.74 12.57
N ARG A 70 2.03 0.66 13.90
CA ARG A 70 2.72 1.55 14.84
C ARG A 70 4.19 1.18 15.07
N HIS A 71 4.75 0.26 14.28
CA HIS A 71 6.14 -0.20 14.34
C HIS A 71 6.91 0.15 13.05
N PRO A 72 7.29 1.42 12.83
CA PRO A 72 7.82 1.91 11.55
C PRO A 72 9.06 1.16 11.06
N MET A 73 10.03 0.91 11.94
CA MET A 73 11.27 0.21 11.58
C MET A 73 11.01 -1.24 11.14
N ARG A 74 9.95 -1.85 11.68
CA ARG A 74 9.53 -3.21 11.29
C ARG A 74 8.92 -3.19 9.89
N GLN A 75 8.01 -2.26 9.62
CA GLN A 75 7.43 -2.10 8.28
C GLN A 75 8.50 -1.87 7.23
N ARG A 76 9.48 -1.01 7.52
CA ARG A 76 10.62 -0.75 6.63
C ARG A 76 11.45 -2.01 6.35
N SER A 77 11.76 -2.80 7.38
CA SER A 77 12.46 -4.06 7.18
C SER A 77 11.64 -5.08 6.40
N THR A 78 10.32 -5.13 6.63
CA THR A 78 9.42 -6.02 5.88
C THR A 78 9.34 -5.60 4.41
N LEU A 79 9.15 -4.32 4.09
CA LEU A 79 9.20 -3.83 2.71
C LEU A 79 10.51 -4.20 1.99
N ALA A 80 11.64 -4.03 2.66
CA ALA A 80 12.94 -4.39 2.10
C ALA A 80 13.11 -5.91 1.94
N HIS A 81 12.56 -6.71 2.85
CA HIS A 81 12.57 -8.17 2.81
C HIS A 81 11.71 -8.70 1.65
N GLU A 82 10.48 -8.19 1.49
CA GLU A 82 9.61 -8.50 0.35
C GLU A 82 10.26 -8.14 -0.99
N LEU A 83 10.90 -6.96 -1.08
CA LEU A 83 11.69 -6.60 -2.26
C LEU A 83 12.79 -7.64 -2.55
N GLY A 84 13.47 -8.12 -1.50
CA GLY A 84 14.44 -9.20 -1.61
C GLY A 84 13.85 -10.44 -2.29
N HIS A 85 12.71 -10.93 -1.80
CA HIS A 85 12.02 -12.06 -2.43
C HIS A 85 11.69 -11.81 -3.89
N VAL A 86 11.19 -10.62 -4.24
CA VAL A 86 10.88 -10.30 -5.63
C VAL A 86 12.12 -10.35 -6.52
N LEU A 87 13.23 -9.73 -6.09
CA LEU A 87 14.45 -9.64 -6.90
C LEU A 87 15.11 -11.01 -7.13
N PHE A 88 14.93 -11.95 -6.20
CA PHE A 88 15.42 -13.32 -6.35
C PHE A 88 14.40 -14.27 -7.01
N GLY A 89 13.18 -13.81 -7.27
CA GLY A 89 12.11 -14.65 -7.82
C GLY A 89 11.53 -15.65 -6.82
N ASP A 90 11.80 -15.45 -5.52
CA ASP A 90 11.39 -16.33 -4.42
C ASP A 90 9.93 -16.05 -3.98
N VAL A 91 9.05 -15.66 -4.90
CA VAL A 91 7.65 -15.32 -4.59
C VAL A 91 6.86 -16.58 -4.26
N THR A 92 6.97 -17.06 -3.02
CA THR A 92 6.19 -18.18 -2.52
C THR A 92 4.85 -17.67 -2.02
N GLY A 93 3.75 -18.05 -2.68
CA GLY A 93 2.38 -17.74 -2.25
C GLY A 93 1.91 -18.50 -1.01
N GLY A 94 2.73 -18.59 0.04
CA GLY A 94 2.43 -19.37 1.24
C GLY A 94 3.04 -18.76 2.50
N ALA A 95 2.22 -18.67 3.54
CA ALA A 95 2.58 -18.23 4.89
C ALA A 95 3.90 -18.83 5.37
N ALA A 96 4.68 -18.01 6.09
CA ALA A 96 5.93 -18.36 6.74
C ALA A 96 5.89 -19.77 7.36
N GLY A 97 6.62 -20.69 6.74
CA GLY A 97 6.71 -22.08 7.16
C GLY A 97 7.32 -22.21 8.55
N THR A 98 6.87 -23.27 9.23
CA THR A 98 7.18 -23.71 10.58
C THR A 98 8.67 -23.60 10.95
N TRP A 99 8.95 -22.99 12.11
CA TRP A 99 10.27 -22.94 12.77
C TRP A 99 10.88 -24.34 12.96
N SER A 100 11.84 -24.74 12.13
CA SER A 100 12.98 -25.51 12.64
C SER A 100 14.31 -25.37 11.88
N ASP A 101 14.36 -24.70 10.73
CA ASP A 101 15.58 -24.09 10.17
C ASP A 101 15.10 -23.06 9.13
N ARG A 102 15.60 -21.82 9.20
CA ARG A 102 15.19 -20.80 8.22
C ARG A 102 15.66 -21.22 6.84
N SER A 103 14.79 -21.13 5.84
CA SER A 103 15.16 -21.50 4.49
C SER A 103 16.25 -20.56 3.94
N PRO A 104 17.07 -21.01 2.97
CA PRO A 104 18.06 -20.16 2.32
C PRO A 104 17.45 -18.88 1.72
N GLU A 105 16.21 -18.95 1.21
CA GLU A 105 15.46 -17.81 0.67
C GLU A 105 15.20 -16.75 1.74
N GLU A 106 14.69 -17.16 2.91
CA GLU A 106 14.43 -16.27 4.06
C GLU A 106 15.74 -15.62 4.58
N ILE A 107 16.81 -16.41 4.69
CA ILE A 107 18.13 -15.88 5.12
C ILE A 107 18.63 -14.83 4.12
N ARG A 108 18.46 -15.10 2.82
CA ARG A 108 18.87 -14.19 1.75
C ARG A 108 18.05 -12.91 1.75
N ALA A 109 16.72 -13.00 1.91
CA ALA A 109 15.84 -11.83 2.02
C ALA A 109 16.14 -10.97 3.26
N ASP A 110 16.37 -11.60 4.42
CA ASP A 110 16.79 -10.90 5.64
C ASP A 110 18.14 -10.19 5.48
N ALA A 111 19.11 -10.87 4.85
CA ALA A 111 20.41 -10.29 4.57
C ALA A 111 20.30 -9.11 3.59
N PHE A 112 19.50 -9.28 2.52
CA PHE A 112 19.21 -8.21 1.57
C PHE A 112 18.60 -6.99 2.28
N ALA A 113 17.55 -7.19 3.08
CA ALA A 113 16.88 -6.12 3.80
C ALA A 113 17.83 -5.35 4.74
N ARG A 114 18.65 -6.08 5.51
CA ARG A 114 19.64 -5.48 6.40
C ARG A 114 20.67 -4.65 5.63
N HIS A 115 21.26 -5.19 4.58
CA HIS A 115 22.31 -4.50 3.82
C HIS A 115 21.77 -3.37 2.94
N LEU A 116 20.51 -3.44 2.52
CA LEU A 116 19.84 -2.35 1.80
C LEU A 116 19.60 -1.16 2.73
N LEU A 117 19.09 -1.39 3.93
CA LEU A 117 18.71 -0.33 4.86
C LEU A 117 19.92 0.28 5.60
N ILE A 118 20.90 -0.54 5.97
CA ILE A 118 22.11 -0.11 6.69
C ILE A 118 23.36 -0.68 6.01
N PRO A 119 23.83 -0.07 4.91
CA PRO A 119 25.02 -0.54 4.20
C PRO A 119 26.25 -0.40 5.10
N ALA A 120 27.15 -1.39 5.04
CA ALA A 120 28.34 -1.42 5.90
C ALA A 120 29.24 -0.20 5.69
N GLU A 121 29.35 0.29 4.45
CA GLU A 121 30.08 1.52 4.14
C GLU A 121 29.41 2.76 4.76
N GLY A 122 28.08 2.87 4.69
CA GLY A 122 27.34 3.97 5.31
C GLY A 122 27.48 3.98 6.82
N LEU A 123 27.44 2.80 7.45
CA LEU A 123 27.67 2.66 8.88
C LEU A 123 29.09 3.10 9.28
N ARG A 124 30.11 2.68 8.51
CA ARG A 124 31.50 3.11 8.74
C ARG A 124 31.70 4.59 8.48
N ALA A 125 31.07 5.16 7.46
CA ALA A 125 31.13 6.59 7.19
C ALA A 125 30.47 7.42 8.32
N PHE A 126 29.41 6.89 8.93
CA PHE A 126 28.72 7.54 10.04
C PHE A 126 29.52 7.48 11.35
N LEU A 127 30.09 6.33 11.69
CA LEU A 127 30.81 6.14 12.94
C LEU A 127 32.30 6.46 12.85
N GLY A 128 32.89 6.46 11.65
CA GLY A 128 34.33 6.59 11.44
C GLY A 128 35.13 5.47 12.11
N GLU A 129 36.39 5.76 12.42
CA GLU A 129 37.28 4.88 13.18
C GLU A 129 37.07 4.97 14.70
N GLN A 130 35.85 5.11 15.21
CA GLN A 130 35.61 5.16 16.66
C GLN A 130 36.34 4.00 17.38
N ARG A 131 37.35 4.36 18.20
CA ARG A 131 38.12 3.42 19.01
C ARG A 131 37.67 3.56 20.47
N GLY A 132 36.69 2.75 20.88
CA GLY A 132 36.17 2.78 22.25
C GLY A 132 34.97 1.86 22.44
N LEU A 133 34.55 1.68 23.69
CA LEU A 133 33.32 0.94 24.01
C LEU A 133 32.11 1.74 23.55
N LEU A 134 31.39 1.23 22.55
CA LEU A 134 30.15 1.83 22.11
C LEU A 134 29.08 1.75 23.20
N THR A 135 28.32 2.83 23.34
CA THR A 135 27.24 2.94 24.33
C THR A 135 25.88 2.80 23.66
N GLN A 136 24.83 2.62 24.47
CA GLN A 136 23.45 2.64 23.96
C GLN A 136 23.09 3.97 23.25
N SER A 137 23.80 5.07 23.53
CA SER A 137 23.61 6.34 22.79
C SER A 137 23.99 6.17 21.32
N VAL A 138 25.12 5.52 21.04
CA VAL A 138 25.55 5.29 19.65
C VAL A 138 24.60 4.32 18.94
N LEU A 139 24.10 3.29 19.63
CA LEU A 139 23.04 2.45 19.07
C LEU A 139 21.80 3.27 18.70
N SER A 140 21.38 4.18 19.58
CA SER A 140 20.27 5.08 19.34
C SER A 140 20.51 5.95 18.10
N ASP A 141 21.70 6.53 17.98
CA ASP A 141 22.07 7.36 16.83
C ASP A 141 22.02 6.57 15.52
N VAL A 142 22.50 5.32 15.51
CA VAL A 142 22.43 4.43 14.34
C VAL A 142 20.99 4.06 13.99
N VAL A 143 20.19 3.67 14.99
CA VAL A 143 18.76 3.35 14.83
C VAL A 143 17.99 4.54 14.26
N GLN A 144 18.22 5.73 14.80
CA GLN A 144 17.58 6.96 14.37
C GLN A 144 18.05 7.39 12.98
N ARG A 145 19.35 7.28 12.68
CA ARG A 145 19.93 7.69 11.39
C ARG A 145 19.44 6.81 10.25
N PHE A 146 19.50 5.48 10.40
CA PHE A 146 19.17 4.53 9.34
C PHE A 146 17.71 4.06 9.36
N LEU A 147 16.95 4.45 10.39
CA LEU A 147 15.54 4.07 10.58
C LEU A 147 15.35 2.55 10.54
N VAL A 148 16.21 1.83 11.26
CA VAL A 148 16.20 0.37 11.41
C VAL A 148 15.93 -0.04 12.84
N SER A 149 15.51 -1.28 13.08
CA SER A 149 15.30 -1.78 14.45
C SER A 149 16.62 -1.87 15.22
N PRO A 150 16.60 -1.80 16.57
CA PRO A 150 17.80 -2.02 17.38
C PRO A 150 18.46 -3.38 17.08
N ALA A 151 17.67 -4.42 16.80
CA ALA A 151 18.20 -5.73 16.42
C ALA A 151 18.99 -5.67 15.09
N ILE A 152 18.44 -5.04 14.04
CA ILE A 152 19.13 -4.88 12.75
C ILE A 152 20.41 -4.05 12.91
N ALA A 153 20.34 -2.92 13.63
CA ALA A 153 21.50 -2.08 13.90
C ALA A 153 22.59 -2.85 14.66
N THR A 154 22.21 -3.62 15.69
CA THR A 154 23.13 -4.43 16.50
C THR A 154 23.82 -5.51 15.65
N ILE A 155 23.11 -6.17 14.74
CA ILE A 155 23.72 -7.15 13.83
C ILE A 155 24.72 -6.46 12.90
N ALA A 156 24.34 -5.33 12.29
CA ALA A 156 25.22 -4.58 11.39
C ALA A 156 26.48 -4.08 12.10
N LEU A 157 26.35 -3.56 13.33
CA LEU A 157 27.46 -3.14 14.17
C LEU A 157 28.40 -4.31 14.50
N GLY A 158 27.85 -5.46 14.87
CA GLY A 158 28.65 -6.67 15.13
C GLY A 158 29.39 -7.16 13.90
N GLN A 159 28.71 -7.22 12.74
CA GLN A 159 29.33 -7.61 11.46
C GLN A 159 30.42 -6.63 11.00
N ALA A 160 30.29 -5.35 11.35
CA ALA A 160 31.31 -4.34 11.07
C ALA A 160 32.45 -4.31 12.10
N GLY A 161 32.41 -5.14 13.15
CA GLY A 161 33.46 -5.26 14.17
C GLY A 161 33.41 -4.19 15.26
N TYR A 162 32.30 -3.47 15.39
CA TYR A 162 32.15 -2.37 16.34
C TYR A 162 31.74 -2.84 17.74
N ILE A 163 31.05 -3.98 17.85
CA ILE A 163 30.58 -4.56 19.11
C ILE A 163 30.73 -6.09 19.10
N ASP A 164 30.82 -6.68 20.28
CA ASP A 164 30.74 -8.13 20.47
C ASP A 164 29.98 -8.46 21.76
N ALA A 165 30.59 -8.21 22.93
CA ALA A 165 30.04 -8.56 24.24
C ALA A 165 28.64 -7.97 24.56
N THR A 166 28.28 -6.81 23.99
CA THR A 166 27.01 -6.12 24.26
C THR A 166 25.85 -6.57 23.34
N LYS A 167 26.12 -7.45 22.37
CA LYS A 167 25.15 -7.84 21.33
C LYS A 167 23.83 -8.36 21.90
N GLN A 168 23.88 -9.27 22.88
CA GLN A 168 22.65 -9.85 23.47
C GLN A 168 21.80 -8.80 24.20
N GLU A 169 22.44 -7.92 24.96
CA GLU A 169 21.75 -6.83 25.67
C GLU A 169 21.04 -5.90 24.69
N TRP A 170 21.73 -5.52 23.60
CA TRP A 170 21.21 -4.54 22.66
C TRP A 170 20.10 -5.09 21.75
N MET A 171 20.13 -6.40 21.46
CA MET A 171 19.04 -7.06 20.74
C MET A 171 17.71 -7.03 21.51
N ALA A 172 17.74 -6.89 22.84
CA ALA A 172 16.53 -6.79 23.67
C ALA A 172 15.95 -5.35 23.75
N LEU A 173 16.66 -4.35 23.22
CA LEU A 173 16.20 -2.96 23.22
C LEU A 173 15.17 -2.71 22.12
N THR A 174 14.31 -1.72 22.32
CA THR A 174 13.27 -1.33 21.37
C THR A 174 13.44 0.11 20.93
N ALA A 175 13.06 0.42 19.68
CA ALA A 175 13.15 1.78 19.15
C ALA A 175 12.40 2.82 20.01
N PRO A 176 11.17 2.57 20.53
CA PRO A 176 10.50 3.51 21.44
C PRO A 176 11.29 3.80 22.72
N ARG A 177 11.96 2.78 23.29
CA ARG A 177 12.79 2.96 24.50
C ARG A 177 14.01 3.81 24.22
N LEU A 178 14.69 3.57 23.10
CA LEU A 178 15.81 4.41 22.67
C LEU A 178 15.34 5.85 22.39
N ALA A 179 14.23 6.02 21.66
CA ALA A 179 13.64 7.32 21.36
C ALA A 179 13.33 8.13 22.62
N THR A 180 12.74 7.49 23.62
CA THR A 180 12.43 8.13 24.91
C THR A 180 13.70 8.50 25.66
N ARG A 181 14.66 7.59 25.73
CA ARG A 181 15.89 7.78 26.50
C ARG A 181 16.80 8.85 25.90
N PHE A 182 16.84 8.96 24.58
CA PHE A 182 17.79 9.81 23.86
C PHE A 182 17.12 11.00 23.14
N GLY A 183 15.87 11.31 23.47
CA GLY A 183 15.25 12.59 23.14
C GLY A 183 14.72 12.74 21.71
N TRP A 184 14.36 11.64 21.05
CA TRP A 184 13.78 11.67 19.69
C TRP A 184 12.38 11.02 19.60
N SER A 185 11.65 11.00 20.73
CA SER A 185 10.27 10.49 20.80
C SER A 185 9.31 11.15 19.80
N ASP A 186 9.42 12.45 19.57
CA ASP A 186 8.51 13.16 18.65
C ASP A 186 8.74 12.73 17.21
N GLN A 187 10.01 12.56 16.81
CA GLN A 187 10.35 11.95 15.53
C GLN A 187 9.83 10.52 15.43
N TYR A 188 9.98 9.71 16.50
CA TYR A 188 9.46 8.36 16.51
C TYR A 188 7.93 8.33 16.33
N ARG A 189 7.18 9.23 16.98
CA ARG A 189 5.73 9.35 16.81
C ARG A 189 5.35 9.72 15.38
N ALA A 190 6.05 10.68 14.77
CA ALA A 190 5.83 11.03 13.37
C ALA A 190 6.03 9.83 12.43
N LEU A 191 7.09 9.03 12.66
CA LEU A 191 7.32 7.79 11.92
C LEU A 191 6.20 6.76 12.16
N GLN A 192 5.67 6.66 13.38
CA GLN A 192 4.54 5.78 13.68
C GLN A 192 3.29 6.21 12.94
N ASP A 193 3.01 7.51 12.89
CA ASP A 193 1.83 8.04 12.20
C ASP A 193 1.96 7.87 10.68
N GLU A 194 3.17 7.97 10.12
CA GLU A 194 3.44 7.67 8.71
C GLU A 194 3.27 6.17 8.39
N SER A 195 3.87 5.27 9.18
CA SER A 195 3.77 3.82 8.95
C SER A 195 2.38 3.25 9.23
N ASP A 196 1.57 3.97 10.02
CA ASP A 196 0.19 3.65 10.33
C ASP A 196 -0.80 4.34 9.37
N GLN A 197 -0.37 4.82 8.21
CA GLN A 197 -1.26 5.32 7.17
C GLN A 197 -1.40 4.32 6.03
N ARG A 198 -2.63 4.16 5.53
CA ARG A 198 -2.86 3.40 4.29
C ARG A 198 -2.22 4.16 3.13
N ARG A 199 -1.70 3.39 2.17
CA ARG A 199 -1.08 3.95 0.97
C ARG A 199 -1.40 3.07 -0.21
N ALA A 200 -2.04 3.65 -1.22
CA ALA A 200 -2.26 2.99 -2.50
C ALA A 200 -0.98 3.06 -3.35
N PRO A 201 -0.76 2.09 -4.25
CA PRO A 201 0.32 2.19 -5.23
C PRO A 201 0.16 3.45 -6.07
N GLN A 202 1.23 4.24 -6.19
CA GLN A 202 1.13 5.57 -6.78
C GLN A 202 0.73 5.50 -8.26
N ARG A 203 1.29 4.55 -9.01
CA ARG A 203 0.98 4.35 -10.43
C ARG A 203 -0.47 3.94 -10.65
N LEU A 204 -0.98 3.03 -9.83
CA LEU A 204 -2.38 2.61 -9.88
C LEU A 204 -3.31 3.79 -9.58
N LEU A 205 -3.01 4.57 -8.55
CA LEU A 205 -3.79 5.75 -8.18
C LEU A 205 -3.77 6.83 -9.26
N ALA A 206 -2.61 7.13 -9.84
CA ALA A 206 -2.48 8.10 -10.93
C ALA A 206 -3.33 7.71 -12.14
N ARG A 207 -3.30 6.43 -12.54
CA ARG A 207 -4.13 5.91 -13.63
C ARG A 207 -5.62 6.00 -13.32
N ALA A 208 -6.01 5.69 -12.08
CA ALA A 208 -7.39 5.79 -11.65
C ALA A 208 -7.89 7.25 -11.71
N ILE A 209 -7.05 8.21 -11.29
CA ILE A 209 -7.35 9.65 -11.35
C ILE A 209 -7.49 10.11 -12.81
N SER A 210 -6.61 9.69 -13.72
CA SER A 210 -6.76 9.96 -15.16
C SER A 210 -8.08 9.40 -15.71
N ALA A 211 -8.41 8.14 -15.38
CA ALA A 211 -9.66 7.52 -15.81
C ALA A 211 -10.90 8.21 -15.20
N TYR A 212 -10.80 8.77 -14.00
CA TYR A 212 -11.84 9.62 -13.42
C TYR A 212 -12.01 10.92 -14.23
N ALA A 213 -10.91 11.59 -14.57
CA ALA A 213 -10.93 12.80 -15.40
C ALA A 213 -11.54 12.53 -16.80
N GLU A 214 -11.37 11.32 -17.34
CA GLU A 214 -11.97 10.89 -18.62
C GLU A 214 -13.43 10.40 -18.51
N GLY A 215 -14.01 10.45 -17.30
CA GLY A 215 -15.37 9.96 -17.02
C GLY A 215 -15.52 8.43 -17.11
N VAL A 216 -14.42 7.68 -17.07
CA VAL A 216 -14.42 6.20 -17.08
C VAL A 216 -14.63 5.65 -15.67
N LEU A 217 -13.98 6.24 -14.66
CA LEU A 217 -14.14 5.84 -13.27
C LEU A 217 -14.91 6.89 -12.47
N SER A 218 -15.61 6.43 -11.43
CA SER A 218 -16.25 7.32 -10.48
C SER A 218 -15.27 7.80 -9.41
N VAL A 219 -15.57 8.96 -8.81
CA VAL A 219 -14.82 9.45 -7.63
C VAL A 219 -14.85 8.43 -6.47
N GLN A 220 -15.88 7.60 -6.38
CA GLN A 220 -15.98 6.53 -5.39
C GLN A 220 -14.86 5.50 -5.55
N ALA A 221 -14.44 5.19 -6.78
CA ALA A 221 -13.32 4.28 -7.03
C ALA A 221 -12.00 4.86 -6.46
N ILE A 222 -11.77 6.16 -6.63
CA ILE A 222 -10.61 6.86 -6.08
C ILE A 222 -10.63 6.85 -4.55
N ALA A 223 -11.79 7.16 -3.96
CA ALA A 223 -11.99 7.16 -2.52
C ALA A 223 -11.70 5.77 -1.91
N THR A 224 -12.22 4.71 -2.53
CA THR A 224 -11.97 3.31 -2.11
C THR A 224 -10.48 2.96 -2.20
N LEU A 225 -9.82 3.32 -3.30
CA LEU A 225 -8.39 3.03 -3.50
C LEU A 225 -7.52 3.74 -2.45
N ARG A 226 -7.87 4.99 -2.11
CA ARG A 226 -7.16 5.79 -1.10
C ARG A 226 -7.55 5.48 0.35
N GLY A 227 -8.68 4.82 0.57
CA GLY A 227 -9.22 4.58 1.90
C GLY A 227 -9.72 5.86 2.60
N ILE A 228 -10.21 6.83 1.84
CA ILE A 228 -10.79 8.09 2.35
C ILE A 228 -12.27 8.19 1.97
N THR A 229 -12.97 9.20 2.49
CA THR A 229 -14.38 9.41 2.12
C THR A 229 -14.52 9.92 0.69
N ARG A 230 -15.68 9.65 0.07
CA ARG A 230 -16.04 10.20 -1.24
C ARG A 230 -15.95 11.72 -1.26
N GLN A 231 -16.41 12.37 -0.18
CA GLN A 231 -16.43 13.83 -0.07
C GLN A 231 -15.02 14.42 -0.03
N GLU A 232 -14.11 13.82 0.74
CA GLU A 232 -12.70 14.24 0.78
C GLU A 232 -12.04 14.06 -0.58
N ALA A 233 -12.20 12.89 -1.22
CA ALA A 233 -11.65 12.64 -2.55
C ALA A 233 -12.17 13.66 -3.59
N GLU A 234 -13.47 13.94 -3.57
CA GLU A 234 -14.10 14.91 -4.46
C GLU A 234 -13.62 16.35 -4.20
N ALA A 235 -13.42 16.73 -2.93
CA ALA A 235 -12.89 18.04 -2.57
C ALA A 235 -11.46 18.23 -3.07
N GLU A 236 -10.56 17.27 -2.79
CA GLU A 236 -9.15 17.34 -3.22
C GLU A 236 -9.01 17.34 -4.76
N LEU A 237 -9.75 16.48 -5.46
CA LEU A 237 -9.70 16.42 -6.93
C LEU A 237 -10.19 17.73 -7.55
N ARG A 238 -11.28 18.30 -7.03
CA ARG A 238 -11.81 19.59 -7.49
C ARG A 238 -10.83 20.73 -7.23
N GLU A 239 -10.23 20.79 -6.03
CA GLU A 239 -9.21 21.78 -5.68
C GLU A 239 -8.00 21.70 -6.61
N ALA A 240 -7.61 20.48 -6.99
CA ALA A 240 -6.55 20.24 -7.97
C ALA A 240 -6.96 20.49 -9.43
N GLY A 241 -8.21 20.89 -9.70
CA GLY A 241 -8.72 21.10 -11.06
C GLY A 241 -8.99 19.81 -11.85
N VAL A 242 -9.00 18.66 -11.19
CA VAL A 242 -9.33 17.36 -11.80
C VAL A 242 -10.83 17.15 -11.69
N VAL A 243 -11.54 17.43 -12.78
CA VAL A 243 -12.98 17.21 -12.92
C VAL A 243 -13.26 16.20 -14.03
N PRO A 244 -14.32 15.38 -13.92
CA PRO A 244 -14.66 14.41 -14.95
C PRO A 244 -15.13 15.15 -16.20
N ALA A 245 -14.65 14.72 -17.36
CA ALA A 245 -15.13 15.22 -18.64
C ALA A 245 -16.63 14.99 -18.77
N GLU A 246 -17.37 16.04 -19.11
CA GLU A 246 -18.76 15.93 -19.51
C GLU A 246 -18.82 15.07 -20.77
N ARG A 247 -19.37 13.86 -20.66
CA ARG A 247 -19.82 13.13 -21.85
C ARG A 247 -21.19 13.67 -22.19
N PRO A 248 -21.37 14.41 -23.30
CA PRO A 248 -22.71 14.68 -23.79
C PRO A 248 -23.36 13.32 -24.05
N VAL A 249 -24.43 13.04 -23.31
CA VAL A 249 -25.26 11.87 -23.58
C VAL A 249 -25.97 12.19 -24.89
N ALA A 250 -25.76 11.42 -25.96
CA ALA A 250 -26.34 11.70 -27.29
C ALA A 250 -27.86 11.94 -27.25
N TRP A 251 -28.56 11.39 -26.26
CA TRP A 251 -30.01 11.52 -26.11
C TRP A 251 -30.47 12.79 -25.38
N THR A 252 -29.60 13.76 -25.05
CA THR A 252 -30.02 15.00 -24.36
C THR A 252 -30.48 16.12 -25.30
N ASP A 253 -30.26 16.01 -26.60
CA ASP A 253 -30.82 16.97 -27.54
C ASP A 253 -32.21 16.50 -27.98
N SER A 254 -33.25 17.26 -27.61
CA SER A 254 -34.63 16.94 -28.01
C SER A 254 -34.82 16.94 -29.53
N THR A 255 -33.88 17.53 -30.28
CA THR A 255 -33.85 17.52 -31.75
C THR A 255 -33.30 16.24 -32.36
N GLU A 256 -32.67 15.36 -31.57
CA GLU A 256 -32.12 14.07 -32.04
C GLU A 256 -33.05 12.88 -31.73
N LEU A 257 -34.17 13.12 -31.04
CA LEU A 257 -35.22 12.12 -30.88
C LEU A 257 -35.99 11.98 -32.20
N PRO A 258 -36.24 10.75 -32.69
CA PRO A 258 -37.14 10.56 -33.83
C PRO A 258 -38.51 11.13 -33.46
N GLU A 259 -39.14 11.87 -34.39
CA GLU A 259 -40.51 12.34 -34.19
C GLU A 259 -41.38 11.12 -33.84
N PRO A 260 -42.06 11.12 -32.69
CA PRO A 260 -42.89 9.99 -32.32
C PRO A 260 -44.04 9.92 -33.34
N ASP A 261 -44.11 8.81 -34.08
CA ASP A 261 -45.27 8.46 -34.88
C ASP A 261 -46.38 8.00 -33.93
N VAL A 262 -47.10 8.97 -33.39
CA VAL A 262 -48.19 8.71 -32.44
C VAL A 262 -49.47 8.50 -33.25
N ASP A 263 -49.82 7.24 -33.48
CA ASP A 263 -51.13 6.86 -33.98
C ASP A 263 -52.17 7.00 -32.84
N LEU A 264 -52.89 8.13 -32.86
CA LEU A 264 -53.95 8.44 -31.89
C LEU A 264 -55.31 7.86 -32.30
N ALA A 265 -55.42 7.13 -33.42
CA ALA A 265 -56.72 6.60 -33.89
C ALA A 265 -57.39 5.70 -32.84
N ALA A 266 -56.60 4.91 -32.10
CA ALA A 266 -57.10 4.06 -31.02
C ALA A 266 -57.58 4.86 -29.78
N LEU A 267 -57.06 6.08 -29.59
CA LEU A 267 -57.48 6.96 -28.50
C LEU A 267 -58.76 7.71 -28.83
N ASP A 268 -58.90 8.16 -30.08
CA ASP A 268 -60.12 8.78 -30.59
C ASP A 268 -61.30 7.79 -30.58
N GLU A 269 -61.06 6.52 -30.96
CA GLU A 269 -62.09 5.46 -30.92
C GLU A 269 -62.56 5.15 -29.49
N ALA A 270 -61.68 5.27 -28.49
CA ALA A 270 -62.03 5.10 -27.07
C ALA A 270 -62.72 6.32 -26.44
N LEU A 271 -62.58 7.51 -27.04
CA LEU A 271 -63.24 8.74 -26.59
C LEU A 271 -64.62 8.94 -27.25
N ASP A 272 -64.87 8.28 -28.38
CA ASP A 272 -66.15 8.28 -29.09
C ASP A 272 -67.09 7.13 -28.67
N GLU A 273 -66.68 6.24 -27.74
CA GLU A 273 -67.60 5.26 -27.15
C GLU A 273 -68.66 5.98 -26.29
N PRO A 274 -69.97 5.87 -26.62
CA PRO A 274 -71.02 6.48 -25.81
C PRO A 274 -71.13 5.74 -24.47
N ASP A 275 -71.19 6.50 -23.37
CA ASP A 275 -71.48 5.99 -22.02
C ASP A 275 -72.67 5.02 -22.06
N HIS A 276 -72.39 3.72 -21.96
CA HIS A 276 -73.42 2.73 -21.74
C HIS A 276 -73.86 2.79 -20.28
N ASP A 277 -74.82 3.66 -20.00
CA ASP A 277 -75.72 3.56 -18.85
C ASP A 277 -76.43 2.18 -18.91
N THR A 278 -75.85 1.18 -18.23
CA THR A 278 -76.57 -0.06 -17.94
C THR A 278 -77.41 0.14 -16.70
N ASP A 279 -78.67 0.50 -16.96
CA ASP A 279 -79.80 0.45 -16.05
C ASP A 279 -79.85 -0.90 -15.32
N SER A 280 -79.87 -0.87 -13.99
CA SER A 280 -79.96 -2.06 -13.14
C SER A 280 -81.39 -2.62 -13.14
N PRO A 281 -81.62 -3.92 -13.38
CA PRO A 281 -82.92 -4.50 -13.11
C PRO A 281 -83.02 -4.92 -11.64
N ASP A 282 -83.93 -4.26 -10.93
CA ASP A 282 -84.50 -4.71 -9.66
C ASP A 282 -85.30 -6.02 -9.89
N VAL A 283 -84.86 -7.13 -9.29
CA VAL A 283 -85.70 -8.31 -9.09
C VAL A 283 -85.59 -8.76 -7.63
N THR A 284 -86.59 -8.35 -6.87
CA THR A 284 -87.03 -9.04 -5.66
C THR A 284 -87.73 -10.35 -6.03
N THR A 285 -87.35 -11.47 -5.43
CA THR A 285 -88.35 -12.47 -4.98
C THR A 285 -87.77 -13.41 -3.90
N ARG A 286 -88.64 -13.64 -2.91
CA ARG A 286 -88.50 -14.43 -1.69
C ARG A 286 -88.38 -15.94 -1.96
N GLY A 287 -87.70 -16.66 -1.06
CA GLY A 287 -88.41 -17.67 -0.23
C GLY A 287 -87.91 -19.12 -0.22
N ASN A 288 -87.69 -19.59 1.02
CA ASN A 288 -87.78 -20.95 1.58
C ASN A 288 -86.62 -21.95 1.43
N GLY A 289 -86.10 -22.35 2.59
CA GLY A 289 -85.25 -23.53 2.81
C GLY A 289 -84.49 -23.42 4.11
#